data_AF-A0A9E0HEE7-F1
#
_entry.id   AF-A0A9E0HEE7-F1
#
_cell.length_a   1.000
_cell.length_b   1.000
_cell.length_c   1.000
_cell.angle_alpha   90.00
_cell.angle_beta   90.00
_cell.angle_gamma   90.00
#
_symmetry.space_group_name_H-M   'P 1'
#
loop_
_entity.id
_entity.type
_entity.pdbx_description
1 polymer ?
#
loop_
_entity_poly.entity_id
_entity_poly.type
_entity_poly.pdbx_seq_one_letter_code
_entity_poly.pdbx_strand_id
1 'polypeptide(L)'
;MSTIRWFALLVGVALCGACGPTIVHGLSSDDNNPTRLAAALATRTEATAAAPANRLGKPLVFAVVGGTPKKLVAYDLGAGAPLWSVDADVSSRVSVGGEVLVTREGAALAIRRVADGGVRAQIPVVGELVGATTDGERVLVVTQGEAKGKPVWTLAAYNLDGGALWQNNWPGALGAPAAHRGLVLAPFLKQWLTLLDAKTGAQLTRIRGLDDEISMLRVTGEAAFFGAMTGATRLDERAATGSRAGSTYGTVTLPPALASATFGRDHFDPIQASYSAFDRRRVLWRAAPTGEGWRFDGELIAVHFFRFVFGLTTTGELRWAYSHPRVELVASDHAGAAIVGVAADGTVVALDPQTGAVRASGKLEVGGPVLGATIDCDGWTPPPSTTTPSTVTALATIARDRDARFEPIKAYAVASMAKLEGAEVSRDLIALIVDPRTPTALHDVVTDLLIKRRDPLGLPAMLETLSVKADFVAGTQPVGIVEVARALAALAGTALSADDQAKALAVLEAQAFDPVHGAPARLELVRALIAIGAGRERPILARELMAYRADPGFAAETDLVTAMLAALAAGSEQDRETVRMIAVDVRTTPAIAALAQAALTAK
;
A
#
# COMPACT_ATOMS: atom_id res chain seq x y z
N MET A 1 27.43 50.06 -58.47
CA MET A 1 27.87 48.71 -58.86
C MET A 1 27.10 47.71 -58.00
N SER A 2 26.06 47.13 -58.60
CA SER A 2 25.15 46.15 -58.00
C SER A 2 25.47 44.79 -58.60
N THR A 3 25.65 43.75 -57.79
CA THR A 3 25.46 42.37 -58.25
C THR A 3 24.88 41.50 -57.14
N ILE A 4 23.63 41.13 -57.39
CA ILE A 4 22.81 40.12 -56.74
C ILE A 4 23.43 38.74 -56.99
N ARG A 5 23.60 37.90 -55.96
CA ARG A 5 23.87 36.47 -56.13
C ARG A 5 22.70 35.64 -55.63
N TRP A 6 22.22 34.82 -56.57
CA TRP A 6 21.02 34.02 -56.54
C TRP A 6 21.12 32.79 -55.63
N PHE A 7 20.00 32.53 -54.95
CA PHE A 7 19.63 31.24 -54.37
C PHE A 7 19.54 30.16 -55.46
N ALA A 8 20.15 29.00 -55.22
CA ALA A 8 19.82 27.76 -55.91
C ALA A 8 19.38 26.73 -54.86
N LEU A 9 18.06 26.68 -54.66
CA LEU A 9 17.35 25.70 -53.84
C LEU A 9 17.18 24.43 -54.69
N LEU A 10 17.97 23.40 -54.41
CA LEU A 10 17.81 22.08 -55.03
C LEU A 10 16.92 21.23 -54.12
N VAL A 11 15.62 21.30 -54.35
CA VAL A 11 14.62 20.40 -53.75
C VAL A 11 14.64 19.09 -54.54
N GLY A 12 15.40 18.13 -54.02
CA GLY A 12 15.28 16.74 -54.44
C GLY A 12 14.07 16.10 -53.77
N VAL A 13 12.92 16.09 -54.46
CA VAL A 13 11.76 15.28 -54.08
C VAL A 13 12.12 13.81 -54.30
N ALA A 14 12.58 13.15 -53.25
CA ALA A 14 12.63 11.69 -53.20
C ALA A 14 11.20 11.17 -52.99
N LEU A 15 10.55 10.82 -54.10
CA LEU A 15 9.36 9.97 -54.15
C LEU A 15 9.74 8.56 -53.65
N CYS A 16 9.83 8.38 -52.33
CA CYS A 16 9.66 7.07 -51.73
C CYS A 16 8.15 6.83 -51.60
N GLY A 17 7.64 5.81 -52.30
CA GLY A 17 6.27 5.34 -52.18
C GLY A 17 6.02 4.80 -50.77
N ALA A 18 5.66 5.67 -49.84
CA ALA A 18 4.96 5.28 -48.63
C ALA A 18 3.52 5.02 -49.02
N CYS A 19 3.10 3.75 -48.97
CA CYS A 19 1.69 3.37 -49.01
C CYS A 19 0.92 4.27 -48.03
N GLY A 20 -0.14 4.92 -48.51
CA GLY A 20 -1.01 5.73 -47.66
C GLY A 20 -1.51 4.92 -46.45
N PRO A 21 -1.87 5.58 -45.33
CA PRO A 21 -2.30 4.91 -44.13
C PRO A 21 -3.48 3.99 -44.45
N THR A 22 -3.24 2.68 -44.37
CA THR A 22 -4.28 1.68 -44.57
C THR A 22 -5.16 1.73 -43.32
N ILE A 23 -6.47 1.91 -43.48
CA ILE A 23 -7.41 1.74 -42.37
C ILE A 23 -7.49 0.24 -42.11
N VAL A 24 -6.67 -0.27 -41.20
CA VAL A 24 -6.56 -1.71 -40.91
C VAL A 24 -7.74 -2.20 -40.05
N HIS A 25 -8.54 -1.31 -39.45
CA HIS A 25 -9.44 -1.68 -38.34
C HIS A 25 -10.91 -1.30 -38.60
N GLY A 26 -11.74 -2.31 -38.86
CA GLY A 26 -13.20 -2.21 -38.83
C GLY A 26 -13.77 -2.55 -37.45
N LEU A 27 -14.96 -2.03 -37.13
CA LEU A 27 -15.71 -2.44 -35.94
C LEU A 27 -16.20 -3.90 -36.03
N SER A 28 -16.33 -4.44 -37.25
CA SER A 28 -16.61 -5.85 -37.52
C SER A 28 -15.31 -6.67 -37.59
N SER A 29 -14.97 -7.37 -36.51
CA SER A 29 -13.93 -8.42 -36.51
C SER A 29 -14.49 -9.68 -35.87
N ASP A 30 -13.89 -10.81 -36.22
CA ASP A 30 -14.07 -12.10 -35.56
C ASP A 30 -13.31 -12.11 -34.22
N ASP A 31 -13.83 -11.31 -33.28
CA ASP A 31 -13.30 -11.18 -31.92
C ASP A 31 -13.43 -12.51 -31.17
N ASN A 32 -12.56 -12.75 -30.18
CA ASN A 32 -12.67 -13.92 -29.30
C ASN A 32 -12.54 -15.27 -30.04
N ASN A 33 -11.83 -15.28 -31.19
CA ASN A 33 -11.55 -16.50 -31.95
C ASN A 33 -10.36 -17.28 -31.34
N PRO A 34 -10.57 -18.49 -30.79
CA PRO A 34 -9.51 -19.27 -30.14
C PRO A 34 -8.45 -19.75 -31.12
N THR A 35 -8.81 -20.14 -32.34
CA THR A 35 -7.86 -20.60 -33.37
C THR A 35 -6.91 -19.49 -33.79
N ARG A 36 -7.43 -18.27 -34.01
CA ARG A 36 -6.60 -17.11 -34.35
C ARG A 36 -5.74 -16.66 -33.18
N LEU A 37 -6.26 -16.74 -31.95
CA LEU A 37 -5.47 -16.44 -30.77
C LEU A 37 -4.33 -17.45 -30.61
N ALA A 38 -4.60 -18.75 -30.67
CA ALA A 38 -3.56 -19.78 -30.62
C ALA A 38 -2.49 -19.57 -31.70
N ALA A 39 -2.89 -19.27 -32.94
CA ALA A 39 -1.96 -18.95 -34.03
C ALA A 39 -1.12 -17.71 -33.73
N ALA A 40 -1.71 -16.65 -33.18
CA ALA A 40 -0.98 -15.43 -32.78
C ALA A 40 -0.04 -15.67 -31.59
N LEU A 41 -0.41 -16.54 -30.65
CA LEU A 41 0.45 -16.91 -29.53
C LEU A 41 1.63 -17.77 -29.98
N ALA A 42 1.44 -18.62 -30.99
CA ALA A 42 2.47 -19.47 -31.55
C ALA A 42 3.57 -18.71 -32.32
N THR A 43 3.34 -17.45 -32.71
CA THR A 43 4.39 -16.61 -33.31
C THR A 43 5.35 -16.02 -32.28
N ARG A 44 5.07 -16.18 -30.98
CA ARG A 44 5.93 -15.66 -29.92
C ARG A 44 7.27 -16.37 -29.91
N THR A 45 8.33 -15.60 -29.73
CA THR A 45 9.64 -16.17 -29.38
C THR A 45 9.54 -16.91 -28.04
N GLU A 46 10.01 -18.15 -27.96
CA GLU A 46 10.08 -18.87 -26.69
C GLU A 46 10.99 -18.13 -25.70
N ALA A 47 10.63 -18.14 -24.42
CA ALA A 47 11.58 -17.74 -23.38
C ALA A 47 12.07 -18.97 -22.64
N THR A 48 13.33 -18.90 -22.28
CA THR A 48 14.04 -19.92 -21.50
C THR A 48 13.93 -19.69 -19.99
N ALA A 49 13.72 -18.45 -19.52
CA ALA A 49 13.50 -18.10 -18.09
C ALA A 49 13.05 -16.63 -17.90
N ALA A 50 12.57 -16.27 -16.71
CA ALA A 50 12.46 -14.88 -16.28
C ALA A 50 13.84 -14.18 -16.28
N ALA A 51 13.96 -13.07 -16.99
CA ALA A 51 15.16 -12.27 -17.08
C ALA A 51 14.81 -10.79 -17.33
N PRO A 52 15.72 -9.85 -17.03
CA PRO A 52 15.55 -8.45 -17.41
C PRO A 52 15.40 -8.29 -18.93
N ALA A 53 14.61 -7.30 -19.35
CA ALA A 53 14.37 -6.99 -20.76
C ALA A 53 15.61 -6.40 -21.45
N ASN A 54 16.53 -5.80 -20.69
CA ASN A 54 17.78 -5.30 -21.23
C ASN A 54 18.76 -6.42 -21.63
N ARG A 55 19.49 -6.20 -22.73
CA ARG A 55 20.48 -7.13 -23.30
C ARG A 55 21.74 -7.29 -22.44
N LEU A 56 21.98 -6.40 -21.47
CA LEU A 56 23.07 -6.58 -20.52
C LEU A 56 22.79 -7.74 -19.55
N GLY A 57 21.53 -8.19 -19.44
CA GLY A 57 21.12 -9.22 -18.48
C GLY A 57 21.27 -8.78 -17.02
N LYS A 58 21.40 -7.47 -16.79
CA LYS A 58 21.62 -6.90 -15.47
C LYS A 58 20.29 -6.48 -14.85
N PRO A 59 20.10 -6.63 -13.53
CA PRO A 59 18.93 -6.10 -12.84
C PRO A 59 19.07 -4.58 -12.70
N LEU A 60 18.43 -3.82 -13.58
CA LEU A 60 18.61 -2.38 -13.68
C LEU A 60 17.38 -1.60 -13.20
N VAL A 61 17.64 -0.48 -12.52
CA VAL A 61 16.65 0.55 -12.22
C VAL A 61 16.98 1.79 -13.05
N PHE A 62 16.00 2.30 -13.79
CA PHE A 62 16.11 3.55 -14.54
C PHE A 62 15.28 4.64 -13.84
N ALA A 63 15.94 5.55 -13.14
CA ALA A 63 15.33 6.60 -12.34
C ALA A 63 15.38 7.95 -13.05
N VAL A 64 14.25 8.66 -13.06
CA VAL A 64 14.18 10.07 -13.48
C VAL A 64 14.28 10.95 -12.25
N VAL A 65 15.28 11.83 -12.25
CA VAL A 65 15.63 12.68 -11.12
C VAL A 65 15.33 14.13 -11.47
N GLY A 66 14.63 14.82 -10.57
CA GLY A 66 14.32 16.24 -10.68
C GLY A 66 15.56 17.12 -10.49
N GLY A 67 15.50 18.33 -11.03
CA GLY A 67 16.62 19.28 -11.01
C GLY A 67 16.63 20.13 -12.29
N THR A 68 17.58 21.06 -12.37
CA THR A 68 17.82 21.88 -13.56
C THR A 68 19.29 21.75 -13.95
N PRO A 69 19.65 20.88 -14.92
CA PRO A 69 18.76 20.01 -15.71
C PRO A 69 18.25 18.79 -14.92
N LYS A 70 17.16 18.18 -15.41
CA LYS A 70 16.75 16.84 -14.95
C LYS A 70 17.78 15.79 -15.36
N LYS A 71 17.82 14.68 -14.64
CA LYS A 71 18.73 13.55 -14.94
C LYS A 71 17.99 12.25 -15.15
N LEU A 72 18.56 11.41 -16.00
CA LEU A 72 18.23 10.00 -16.12
C LEU A 72 19.41 9.18 -15.56
N VAL A 73 19.13 8.27 -14.63
CA VAL A 73 20.12 7.45 -13.94
C VAL A 73 19.80 5.98 -14.15
N ALA A 74 20.79 5.18 -14.53
CA ALA A 74 20.72 3.73 -14.48
C ALA A 74 21.50 3.22 -13.28
N TYR A 75 20.92 2.30 -12.51
CA TYR A 75 21.52 1.70 -11.33
C TYR A 75 21.47 0.19 -11.41
N ASP A 76 22.61 -0.45 -11.20
CA ASP A 76 22.78 -1.89 -11.24
C ASP A 76 22.56 -2.46 -9.83
N LEU A 77 21.42 -3.13 -9.62
CA LEU A 77 21.08 -3.74 -8.32
C LEU A 77 22.00 -4.91 -7.97
N GLY A 78 22.56 -5.59 -8.96
CA GLY A 78 23.49 -6.70 -8.74
C GLY A 78 24.84 -6.20 -8.26
N ALA A 79 25.31 -5.09 -8.82
CA ALA A 79 26.55 -4.44 -8.41
C ALA A 79 26.38 -3.50 -7.21
N GLY A 80 25.16 -3.04 -6.91
CA GLY A 80 24.90 -2.06 -5.86
C GLY A 80 25.43 -0.65 -6.18
N ALA A 81 25.57 -0.29 -7.45
CA ALA A 81 26.17 0.97 -7.87
C ALA A 81 25.49 1.58 -9.12
N PRO A 82 25.57 2.91 -9.31
CA PRO A 82 25.16 3.55 -10.55
C PRO A 82 25.95 3.00 -11.74
N LEU A 83 25.24 2.65 -12.82
CA LEU A 83 25.86 2.29 -14.10
C LEU A 83 26.25 3.57 -14.87
N TRP A 84 25.35 4.55 -14.91
CA TRP A 84 25.59 5.88 -15.48
C TRP A 84 24.53 6.88 -15.02
N SER A 85 24.84 8.17 -15.19
CA SER A 85 23.92 9.29 -14.99
C SER A 85 24.12 10.30 -16.11
N VAL A 86 23.04 10.71 -16.76
CA VAL A 86 23.07 11.69 -17.87
C VAL A 86 22.02 12.78 -17.65
N ASP A 87 22.31 13.99 -18.14
CA ASP A 87 21.30 15.04 -18.20
C ASP A 87 20.29 14.72 -19.31
N ALA A 88 19.00 14.75 -18.96
CA ALA A 88 17.91 14.41 -19.85
C ALA A 88 16.59 15.02 -19.34
N ASP A 89 15.91 15.81 -20.18
CA ASP A 89 14.60 16.39 -19.83
C ASP A 89 13.46 15.37 -20.06
N VAL A 90 13.51 14.29 -19.28
CA VAL A 90 12.53 13.21 -19.38
C VAL A 90 11.17 13.68 -18.86
N SER A 91 10.12 13.40 -19.64
CA SER A 91 8.72 13.74 -19.36
C SER A 91 7.76 12.54 -19.46
N SER A 92 8.21 11.40 -19.98
CA SER A 92 7.47 10.14 -19.95
C SER A 92 8.11 9.15 -18.99
N ARG A 93 7.46 7.99 -18.85
CA ARG A 93 8.12 6.81 -18.30
C ARG A 93 9.21 6.30 -19.21
N VAL A 94 10.13 5.53 -18.63
CA VAL A 94 11.18 4.82 -19.36
C VAL A 94 10.62 3.49 -19.83
N SER A 95 10.69 3.22 -21.14
CA SER A 95 10.53 1.86 -21.68
C SER A 95 11.90 1.29 -21.99
N VAL A 96 12.12 0.00 -21.73
CA VAL A 96 13.41 -0.68 -21.92
C VAL A 96 13.20 -2.00 -22.64
N GLY A 97 14.12 -2.32 -23.54
CA GLY A 97 14.16 -3.58 -24.27
C GLY A 97 15.44 -3.70 -25.07
N GLY A 98 16.06 -4.88 -25.03
CA GLY A 98 17.30 -5.13 -25.74
C GLY A 98 18.41 -4.16 -25.33
N GLU A 99 19.07 -3.52 -26.30
CA GLU A 99 20.18 -2.60 -26.04
C GLU A 99 19.75 -1.14 -25.82
N VAL A 100 18.44 -0.86 -25.85
CA VAL A 100 17.92 0.50 -25.82
C VAL A 100 16.90 0.75 -24.70
N LEU A 101 16.75 2.02 -24.37
CA LEU A 101 15.61 2.56 -23.64
C LEU A 101 15.01 3.74 -24.40
N VAL A 102 13.73 4.00 -24.16
CA VAL A 102 12.94 5.03 -24.84
C VAL A 102 12.28 5.94 -23.81
N THR A 103 12.46 7.24 -24.00
CA THR A 103 11.93 8.32 -23.15
C THR A 103 11.43 9.47 -24.00
N ARG A 104 10.38 10.17 -23.58
CA ARG A 104 9.99 11.47 -24.14
C ARG A 104 10.86 12.55 -23.56
N GLU A 105 11.57 13.26 -24.43
CA GLU A 105 12.44 14.38 -24.10
C GLU A 105 12.06 15.58 -24.99
N GLY A 106 11.46 16.60 -24.38
CA GLY A 106 10.84 17.70 -25.12
C GLY A 106 9.77 17.22 -26.11
N ALA A 107 9.99 17.51 -27.40
CA ALA A 107 9.07 17.20 -28.50
C ALA A 107 9.36 15.87 -29.23
N ALA A 108 10.34 15.09 -28.76
CA ALA A 108 10.74 13.84 -29.39
C ALA A 108 10.79 12.68 -28.39
N LEU A 109 10.79 11.45 -28.90
CA LEU A 109 11.26 10.28 -28.18
C LEU A 109 12.76 10.14 -28.41
N ALA A 110 13.54 10.11 -27.34
CA ALA A 110 14.94 9.75 -27.37
C ALA A 110 15.08 8.24 -27.27
N ILE A 111 15.82 7.64 -28.20
CA ILE A 111 16.29 6.26 -28.12
C ILE A 111 17.71 6.32 -27.56
N ARG A 112 17.93 5.75 -26.38
CA ARG A 112 19.23 5.77 -25.69
C ARG A 112 19.78 4.36 -25.53
N ARG A 113 21.10 4.23 -25.53
CA ARG A 113 21.78 2.96 -25.27
C ARG A 113 21.72 2.63 -23.78
N VAL A 114 21.36 1.41 -23.43
CA VAL A 114 21.31 0.96 -22.02
C VAL A 114 22.70 0.93 -21.38
N ALA A 115 23.75 0.69 -22.17
CA ALA A 115 25.12 0.55 -21.66
C ALA A 115 25.70 1.84 -21.05
N ASP A 116 25.36 3.00 -21.59
CA ASP A 116 25.97 4.28 -21.19
C ASP A 116 25.01 5.48 -21.17
N GLY A 117 23.74 5.30 -21.51
CA GLY A 117 22.73 6.36 -21.55
C GLY A 117 22.85 7.30 -22.74
N GLY A 118 23.79 7.08 -23.67
CA GLY A 118 23.99 7.93 -24.83
C GLY A 118 22.83 7.87 -25.82
N VAL A 119 22.43 9.02 -26.39
CA VAL A 119 21.39 9.10 -27.42
C VAL A 119 21.87 8.41 -28.69
N ARG A 120 21.09 7.45 -29.18
CA ARG A 120 21.29 6.77 -30.47
C ARG A 120 20.54 7.48 -31.59
N ALA A 121 19.27 7.79 -31.35
CA ALA A 121 18.39 8.43 -32.33
C ALA A 121 17.25 9.18 -31.62
N GLN A 122 16.53 9.99 -32.38
CA GLN A 122 15.34 10.69 -31.92
C GLN A 122 14.20 10.51 -32.92
N ILE A 123 12.99 10.27 -32.40
CA ILE A 123 11.76 10.18 -33.19
C ILE A 123 10.90 11.40 -32.85
N PRO A 124 10.62 12.31 -33.80
CA PRO A 124 9.69 13.41 -33.59
C PRO A 124 8.30 12.88 -33.22
N VAL A 125 7.71 13.41 -32.16
CA VAL A 125 6.33 13.05 -31.77
C VAL A 125 5.36 14.01 -32.45
N VAL A 126 4.49 13.47 -33.30
CA VAL A 126 3.41 14.22 -33.94
C VAL A 126 2.11 13.96 -33.19
N GLY A 127 1.50 15.03 -32.66
CA GLY A 127 0.32 14.97 -31.80
C GLY A 127 0.67 14.77 -30.32
N GLU A 128 -0.34 14.37 -29.55
CA GLU A 128 -0.18 14.03 -28.14
C GLU A 128 0.35 12.60 -27.99
N LEU A 129 1.39 12.41 -27.17
CA LEU A 129 1.90 11.08 -26.85
C LEU A 129 0.96 10.40 -25.86
N VAL A 130 0.44 9.25 -26.27
CA VAL A 130 -0.36 8.38 -25.39
C VAL A 130 0.56 7.41 -24.67
N GLY A 131 1.53 6.85 -25.38
CA GLY A 131 2.56 6.01 -24.80
C GLY A 131 3.54 5.49 -25.83
N ALA A 132 4.69 5.02 -25.35
CA ALA A 132 5.71 4.39 -26.16
C ALA A 132 6.24 3.14 -25.46
N THR A 133 6.65 2.15 -26.24
CA THR A 133 7.35 0.97 -25.75
C THR A 133 8.41 0.49 -26.74
N THR A 134 9.23 -0.49 -26.35
CA THR A 134 10.17 -1.16 -27.25
C THR A 134 10.20 -2.66 -26.98
N ASP A 135 10.41 -3.46 -28.02
CA ASP A 135 10.71 -4.89 -27.92
C ASP A 135 12.23 -5.19 -28.00
N GLY A 136 13.06 -4.15 -28.06
CA GLY A 136 14.51 -4.22 -28.27
C GLY A 136 14.98 -4.26 -29.72
N GLU A 137 14.06 -4.41 -30.69
CA GLU A 137 14.36 -4.32 -32.13
C GLU A 137 13.74 -3.07 -32.77
N ARG A 138 12.63 -2.60 -32.20
CA ARG A 138 11.87 -1.45 -32.68
C ARG A 138 11.29 -0.63 -31.53
N VAL A 139 10.92 0.61 -31.84
CA VAL A 139 10.16 1.49 -30.95
C VAL A 139 8.73 1.59 -31.46
N LEU A 140 7.77 1.33 -30.57
CA LEU A 140 6.34 1.36 -30.85
C LEU A 140 5.74 2.56 -30.15
N VAL A 141 4.99 3.38 -30.89
CA VAL A 141 4.50 4.67 -30.41
C VAL A 141 3.02 4.79 -30.70
N VAL A 142 2.23 5.14 -29.69
CA VAL A 142 0.84 5.55 -29.87
C VAL A 142 0.75 7.06 -29.67
N THR A 143 0.20 7.76 -30.67
CA THR A 143 -0.12 9.18 -30.59
C THR A 143 -1.58 9.45 -30.93
N GLN A 144 -2.09 10.54 -30.36
CA GLN A 144 -3.37 11.12 -30.73
C GLN A 144 -3.12 12.43 -31.48
N GLY A 145 -3.47 12.46 -32.75
CA GLY A 145 -3.49 13.67 -33.57
C GLY A 145 -4.91 14.12 -33.88
N GLU A 146 -5.02 15.09 -34.78
CA GLU A 146 -6.29 15.57 -35.31
C GLU A 146 -6.27 15.52 -36.84
N ALA A 147 -7.34 15.03 -37.45
CA ALA A 147 -7.56 15.15 -38.88
C ALA A 147 -9.01 15.53 -39.15
N LYS A 148 -9.23 16.63 -39.88
CA LYS A 148 -10.57 17.15 -40.23
C LYS A 148 -11.49 17.34 -39.00
N GLY A 149 -10.96 17.90 -37.91
CA GLY A 149 -11.74 18.15 -36.69
C GLY A 149 -12.04 16.91 -35.84
N LYS A 150 -11.44 15.74 -36.16
CA LYS A 150 -11.66 14.49 -35.43
C LYS A 150 -10.34 13.92 -34.92
N PRO A 151 -10.33 13.34 -33.71
CA PRO A 151 -9.14 12.68 -33.19
C PRO A 151 -8.77 11.48 -34.07
N VAL A 152 -7.49 11.37 -34.43
CA VAL A 152 -6.94 10.22 -35.13
C VAL A 152 -5.87 9.59 -34.24
N TRP A 153 -6.09 8.32 -33.91
CA TRP A 153 -5.15 7.55 -33.12
C TRP A 153 -4.22 6.79 -34.05
N THR A 154 -2.92 6.88 -33.80
CA THR A 154 -1.90 6.28 -34.64
C THR A 154 -1.04 5.36 -33.81
N LEU A 155 -0.85 4.12 -34.26
CA LEU A 155 0.19 3.22 -33.77
C LEU A 155 1.26 3.09 -34.87
N ALA A 156 2.48 3.48 -34.56
CA ALA A 156 3.61 3.44 -35.49
C ALA A 156 4.79 2.66 -34.89
N ALA A 157 5.57 2.02 -35.77
CA ALA A 157 6.83 1.40 -35.43
C ALA A 157 8.00 2.12 -36.11
N TYR A 158 9.09 2.25 -35.38
CA TYR A 158 10.34 2.83 -35.84
C TYR A 158 11.49 1.87 -35.55
N ASN A 159 12.50 1.84 -36.42
CA ASN A 159 13.75 1.16 -36.10
C ASN A 159 14.53 1.94 -35.03
N LEU A 160 15.60 1.33 -34.51
CA LEU A 160 16.41 1.93 -33.44
C LEU A 160 17.21 3.17 -33.87
N ASP A 161 17.26 3.45 -35.18
CA ASP A 161 17.91 4.63 -35.75
C ASP A 161 16.88 5.75 -36.07
N GLY A 162 15.61 5.56 -35.68
CA GLY A 162 14.53 6.54 -35.82
C GLY A 162 13.78 6.51 -37.15
N GLY A 163 14.13 5.58 -38.06
CA GLY A 163 13.44 5.40 -39.34
C GLY A 163 12.09 4.70 -39.15
N ALA A 164 11.04 5.23 -39.79
CA ALA A 164 9.70 4.61 -39.77
C ALA A 164 9.71 3.24 -40.47
N LEU A 165 9.03 2.26 -39.85
CA LEU A 165 8.87 0.90 -40.38
C LEU A 165 7.46 0.70 -40.93
N TRP A 166 6.45 0.97 -40.11
CA TRP A 166 5.04 0.88 -40.47
C TRP A 166 4.18 1.79 -39.58
N GLN A 167 2.98 2.11 -40.06
CA GLN A 167 2.03 2.97 -39.35
C GLN A 167 0.60 2.53 -39.63
N ASN A 168 -0.21 2.44 -38.56
CA ASN A 168 -1.64 2.17 -38.63
C ASN A 168 -2.44 3.31 -37.99
N ASN A 169 -3.46 3.79 -38.71
CA ASN A 169 -4.42 4.74 -38.17
C ASN A 169 -5.67 4.00 -37.69
N TRP A 170 -6.25 4.50 -36.59
CA TRP A 170 -7.33 3.85 -35.88
C TRP A 170 -8.55 4.75 -35.74
N PRO A 171 -9.76 4.19 -35.86
CA PRO A 171 -11.00 4.96 -35.86
C PRO A 171 -11.49 5.34 -34.45
N GLY A 172 -10.74 5.00 -33.39
CA GLY A 172 -11.14 5.19 -32.01
C GLY A 172 -9.97 5.18 -31.05
N ALA A 173 -10.25 5.45 -29.79
CA ALA A 173 -9.24 5.58 -28.75
C ALA A 173 -8.35 4.33 -28.63
N LEU A 174 -7.03 4.56 -28.58
CA LEU A 174 -6.02 3.53 -28.35
C LEU A 174 -5.30 3.81 -27.03
N GLY A 175 -5.08 2.78 -26.24
CA GLY A 175 -4.21 2.87 -25.08
C GLY A 175 -2.73 2.81 -25.45
N ALA A 176 -1.86 3.18 -24.52
CA ALA A 176 -0.42 2.98 -24.61
C ALA A 176 -0.09 1.51 -24.95
N PRO A 177 0.86 1.25 -25.87
CA PRO A 177 1.14 -0.10 -26.32
C PRO A 177 2.03 -0.85 -25.32
N ALA A 178 1.96 -2.17 -25.31
CA ALA A 178 2.98 -3.03 -24.73
C ALA A 178 3.54 -3.98 -25.79
N ALA A 179 4.81 -4.38 -25.66
CA ALA A 179 5.43 -5.36 -26.52
C ALA A 179 5.74 -6.61 -25.72
N HIS A 180 5.50 -7.78 -26.31
CA HIS A 180 5.83 -9.05 -25.67
C HIS A 180 6.16 -10.08 -26.75
N ARG A 181 7.44 -10.44 -26.86
CA ARG A 181 7.94 -11.57 -27.66
C ARG A 181 7.46 -11.57 -29.11
N GLY A 182 7.65 -10.45 -29.81
CA GLY A 182 7.25 -10.30 -31.22
C GLY A 182 5.79 -9.89 -31.44
N LEU A 183 4.99 -9.76 -30.38
CA LEU A 183 3.64 -9.20 -30.44
C LEU A 183 3.59 -7.76 -29.92
N VAL A 184 2.71 -6.97 -30.52
CA VAL A 184 2.24 -5.69 -29.97
C VAL A 184 0.85 -5.87 -29.40
N LEU A 185 0.68 -5.43 -28.16
CA LEU A 185 -0.56 -5.44 -27.42
C LEU A 185 -1.08 -4.00 -27.37
N ALA A 186 -2.23 -3.76 -27.99
CA ALA A 186 -2.84 -2.44 -28.08
C ALA A 186 -4.27 -2.47 -27.53
N PRO A 187 -4.53 -1.87 -26.36
CA PRO A 187 -5.88 -1.68 -25.84
C PRO A 187 -6.63 -0.73 -26.77
N PHE A 188 -7.88 -1.07 -27.11
CA PHE A 188 -8.70 -0.30 -28.05
C PHE A 188 -10.09 -0.09 -27.48
N LEU A 189 -10.54 1.17 -27.43
CA LEU A 189 -11.84 1.62 -26.93
C LEU A 189 -12.21 1.08 -25.53
N LYS A 190 -11.21 0.77 -24.68
CA LYS A 190 -11.37 0.12 -23.38
C LYS A 190 -12.15 -1.21 -23.40
N GLN A 191 -12.40 -1.80 -24.55
CA GLN A 191 -13.21 -3.01 -24.69
C GLN A 191 -12.46 -4.14 -25.40
N TRP A 192 -11.46 -3.81 -26.21
CA TRP A 192 -10.68 -4.78 -26.96
C TRP A 192 -9.20 -4.74 -26.60
N LEU A 193 -8.57 -5.90 -26.59
CA LEU A 193 -7.14 -6.05 -26.74
C LEU A 193 -6.85 -6.49 -28.17
N THR A 194 -6.14 -5.66 -28.95
CA THR A 194 -5.67 -6.06 -30.28
C THR A 194 -4.27 -6.62 -30.17
N LEU A 195 -4.05 -7.80 -30.77
CA LEU A 195 -2.73 -8.41 -30.95
C LEU A 195 -2.27 -8.12 -32.38
N LEU A 196 -1.12 -7.48 -32.53
CA LEU A 196 -0.48 -7.23 -33.81
C LEU A 196 0.88 -7.93 -33.91
N ASP A 197 1.25 -8.30 -35.13
CA ASP A 197 2.62 -8.69 -35.44
C ASP A 197 3.54 -7.46 -35.37
N ALA A 198 4.58 -7.51 -34.54
CA ALA A 198 5.47 -6.36 -34.33
C ALA A 198 6.28 -5.97 -35.57
N LYS A 199 6.49 -6.92 -36.51
CA LYS A 199 7.27 -6.70 -37.73
C LYS A 199 6.52 -5.92 -38.79
N THR A 200 5.25 -6.22 -38.96
CA THR A 200 4.44 -5.73 -40.07
C THR A 200 3.35 -4.77 -39.64
N GLY A 201 2.99 -4.75 -38.35
CA GLY A 201 1.82 -4.03 -37.87
C GLY A 201 0.50 -4.69 -38.28
N ALA A 202 0.52 -5.91 -38.82
CA ALA A 202 -0.69 -6.62 -39.18
C ALA A 202 -1.46 -7.05 -37.92
N GLN A 203 -2.78 -6.80 -37.90
CA GLN A 203 -3.66 -7.33 -36.86
C GLN A 203 -3.75 -8.85 -37.00
N LEU A 204 -3.37 -9.57 -35.94
CA LEU A 204 -3.45 -11.04 -35.90
C LEU A 204 -4.81 -11.49 -35.34
N THR A 205 -5.24 -10.89 -34.23
CA THR A 205 -6.53 -11.18 -33.59
C THR A 205 -6.95 -10.06 -32.64
N ARG A 206 -8.18 -10.13 -32.13
CA ARG A 206 -8.68 -9.28 -31.05
C ARG A 206 -9.37 -10.12 -29.98
N ILE A 207 -9.18 -9.72 -28.73
CA ILE A 207 -9.92 -10.22 -27.58
C ILE A 207 -10.86 -9.11 -27.12
N ARG A 208 -12.14 -9.41 -26.99
CA ARG A 208 -13.16 -8.50 -26.45
C ARG A 208 -13.46 -8.87 -25.00
N GLY A 209 -13.27 -7.93 -24.09
CA GLY A 209 -13.74 -8.04 -22.71
C GLY A 209 -15.27 -8.03 -22.68
N LEU A 210 -15.86 -9.11 -22.13
CA LEU A 210 -17.31 -9.25 -21.96
C LEU A 210 -17.77 -8.79 -20.57
N ASP A 211 -16.94 -9.01 -19.55
CA ASP A 211 -17.28 -8.73 -18.15
C ASP A 211 -16.62 -7.45 -17.62
N ASP A 212 -15.43 -7.11 -18.11
CA ASP A 212 -14.59 -6.00 -17.63
C ASP A 212 -14.06 -5.19 -18.82
N GLU A 213 -13.74 -3.92 -18.55
CA GLU A 213 -12.96 -3.11 -19.49
C GLU A 213 -11.51 -3.62 -19.60
N ILE A 214 -10.88 -3.32 -20.75
CA ILE A 214 -9.47 -3.56 -21.02
C ILE A 214 -8.76 -2.21 -21.05
N SER A 215 -8.33 -1.74 -19.88
CA SER A 215 -7.59 -0.48 -19.68
C SER A 215 -6.15 -0.69 -19.21
N MET A 216 -5.83 -1.87 -18.69
CA MET A 216 -4.53 -2.21 -18.13
C MET A 216 -3.75 -3.18 -19.01
N LEU A 217 -2.44 -2.97 -19.12
CA LEU A 217 -1.48 -3.98 -19.58
C LEU A 217 -0.32 -4.13 -18.60
N ARG A 218 0.14 -5.36 -18.43
CA ARG A 218 1.37 -5.68 -17.72
C ARG A 218 2.12 -6.77 -18.48
N VAL A 219 3.41 -6.57 -18.70
CA VAL A 219 4.29 -7.56 -19.32
C VAL A 219 5.42 -7.87 -18.36
N THR A 220 5.74 -9.15 -18.23
CA THR A 220 6.91 -9.66 -17.52
C THR A 220 7.78 -10.44 -18.51
N GLY A 221 8.94 -10.93 -18.07
CA GLY A 221 9.76 -11.82 -18.90
C GLY A 221 9.02 -13.10 -19.31
N GLU A 222 8.02 -13.52 -18.53
CA GLU A 222 7.33 -14.82 -18.69
C GLU A 222 5.96 -14.73 -19.34
N ALA A 223 5.23 -13.64 -19.11
CA ALA A 223 3.83 -13.55 -19.47
C ALA A 223 3.40 -12.11 -19.75
N ALA A 224 2.30 -11.99 -20.50
CA ALA A 224 1.58 -10.75 -20.68
C ALA A 224 0.19 -10.87 -20.04
N PHE A 225 -0.27 -9.78 -19.47
CA PHE A 225 -1.54 -9.66 -18.77
C PHE A 225 -2.27 -8.41 -19.23
N PHE A 226 -3.60 -8.48 -19.22
CA PHE A 226 -4.48 -7.38 -19.57
C PHE A 226 -5.74 -7.41 -18.71
N GLY A 227 -6.47 -6.31 -18.63
CA GLY A 227 -7.75 -6.29 -17.91
C GLY A 227 -8.10 -4.90 -17.42
N ALA A 228 -8.80 -4.84 -16.29
CA ALA A 228 -9.21 -3.60 -15.63
C ALA A 228 -8.25 -3.24 -14.49
N MET A 229 -8.54 -2.13 -13.79
CA MET A 229 -7.76 -1.72 -12.63
C MET A 229 -7.86 -2.70 -11.44
N THR A 230 -8.93 -3.48 -11.36
CA THR A 230 -9.30 -4.36 -10.23
C THR A 230 -9.01 -5.84 -10.44
N GLY A 231 -8.51 -6.23 -11.61
CA GLY A 231 -8.22 -7.62 -11.93
C GLY A 231 -7.45 -7.77 -13.24
N ALA A 232 -6.86 -8.94 -13.45
CA ALA A 232 -5.98 -9.21 -14.57
C ALA A 232 -6.26 -10.59 -15.18
N THR A 233 -6.27 -10.63 -16.51
CA THR A 233 -6.35 -11.84 -17.33
C THR A 233 -4.98 -12.12 -17.93
N ARG A 234 -4.50 -13.36 -17.82
CA ARG A 234 -3.30 -13.82 -18.54
C ARG A 234 -3.60 -13.95 -20.02
N LEU A 235 -2.67 -13.50 -20.85
CA LEU A 235 -2.75 -13.65 -22.30
C LEU A 235 -2.25 -15.05 -22.73
N ASP A 236 -3.18 -16.00 -22.65
CA ASP A 236 -3.08 -17.40 -23.12
C ASP A 236 -4.29 -17.76 -24.01
N GLU A 237 -4.40 -19.01 -24.44
CA GLU A 237 -5.49 -19.46 -25.32
C GLU A 237 -6.89 -19.30 -24.70
N ARG A 238 -6.99 -19.40 -23.37
CA ARG A 238 -8.28 -19.25 -22.65
C ARG A 238 -8.79 -17.82 -22.69
N ALA A 239 -7.92 -16.83 -22.90
CA ALA A 239 -8.31 -15.44 -23.04
C ALA A 239 -9.28 -15.20 -24.22
N ALA A 240 -9.34 -16.13 -25.19
CA ALA A 240 -10.30 -16.05 -26.30
C ALA A 240 -11.76 -16.09 -25.84
N THR A 241 -12.09 -16.56 -24.63
CA THR A 241 -13.49 -16.51 -24.16
C THR A 241 -14.00 -15.09 -23.93
N GLY A 242 -13.09 -14.14 -23.64
CA GLY A 242 -13.42 -12.76 -23.28
C GLY A 242 -14.11 -12.57 -21.92
N SER A 243 -14.44 -13.66 -21.21
CA SER A 243 -15.11 -13.64 -19.90
C SER A 243 -14.15 -14.02 -18.77
N ARG A 244 -14.40 -13.51 -17.55
CA ARG A 244 -13.62 -13.85 -16.36
C ARG A 244 -13.69 -15.34 -16.03
N ALA A 245 -14.87 -15.94 -16.12
CA ALA A 245 -15.08 -17.34 -15.79
C ALA A 245 -14.40 -18.30 -16.78
N GLY A 246 -14.26 -17.91 -18.06
CA GLY A 246 -13.64 -18.74 -19.09
C GLY A 246 -12.13 -18.57 -19.21
N SER A 247 -11.62 -17.39 -18.86
CA SER A 247 -10.22 -17.02 -19.02
C SER A 247 -9.38 -17.31 -17.78
N THR A 248 -8.06 -17.24 -17.92
CA THR A 248 -7.11 -17.29 -16.82
C THR A 248 -7.10 -15.94 -16.09
N TYR A 249 -8.09 -15.73 -15.21
CA TYR A 249 -8.34 -14.46 -14.52
C TYR A 249 -7.95 -14.49 -13.04
N GLY A 250 -7.43 -13.36 -12.55
CA GLY A 250 -7.16 -13.11 -11.13
C GLY A 250 -7.68 -11.80 -10.63
N THR A 251 -8.14 -11.83 -9.39
CA THR A 251 -8.46 -10.66 -8.58
C THR A 251 -8.13 -10.94 -7.12
N VAL A 252 -8.20 -9.91 -6.28
CA VAL A 252 -7.99 -9.99 -4.83
C VAL A 252 -9.04 -9.15 -4.13
N THR A 253 -9.35 -9.50 -2.88
CA THR A 253 -10.13 -8.63 -2.00
C THR A 253 -9.18 -7.78 -1.17
N LEU A 254 -9.25 -6.47 -1.33
CA LEU A 254 -8.43 -5.53 -0.57
C LEU A 254 -9.23 -4.96 0.62
N PRO A 255 -8.58 -4.72 1.77
CA PRO A 255 -9.17 -3.95 2.86
C PRO A 255 -9.63 -2.56 2.36
N PRO A 256 -10.70 -1.97 2.92
CA PRO A 256 -11.22 -0.68 2.47
C PRO A 256 -10.17 0.45 2.41
N ALA A 257 -9.24 0.49 3.37
CA ALA A 257 -8.15 1.48 3.41
C ALA A 257 -7.16 1.34 2.23
N LEU A 258 -7.13 0.19 1.57
CA LEU A 258 -6.23 -0.15 0.46
C LEU A 258 -6.98 -0.35 -0.87
N ALA A 259 -8.31 -0.21 -0.90
CA ALA A 259 -9.16 -0.53 -2.05
C ALA A 259 -8.87 0.32 -3.31
N SER A 260 -8.13 1.42 -3.17
CA SER A 260 -7.71 2.26 -4.31
C SER A 260 -6.45 1.76 -5.03
N ALA A 261 -5.78 0.72 -4.52
CA ALA A 261 -4.62 0.14 -5.20
C ALA A 261 -5.04 -0.65 -6.43
N THR A 262 -4.30 -0.50 -7.53
CA THR A 262 -4.64 -1.10 -8.83
C THR A 262 -3.63 -2.15 -9.27
N PHE A 263 -4.07 -3.10 -10.11
CA PHE A 263 -3.23 -4.17 -10.68
C PHE A 263 -2.18 -3.68 -11.69
N GLY A 264 -2.42 -2.49 -12.25
CA GLY A 264 -1.54 -1.85 -13.24
C GLY A 264 -2.01 -0.43 -13.53
N ARG A 265 -1.43 0.18 -14.58
CA ARG A 265 -1.77 1.53 -15.01
C ARG A 265 -2.99 1.52 -15.92
N ASP A 266 -3.74 2.61 -15.96
CA ASP A 266 -4.67 2.86 -17.07
C ASP A 266 -3.86 3.36 -18.27
N HIS A 267 -3.85 2.57 -19.34
CA HIS A 267 -3.14 2.86 -20.59
C HIS A 267 -3.84 3.93 -21.44
N PHE A 268 -5.06 4.36 -21.09
CA PHE A 268 -5.76 5.47 -21.74
C PHE A 268 -5.61 6.80 -21.01
N ASP A 269 -5.08 6.80 -19.78
CA ASP A 269 -4.91 8.01 -18.98
C ASP A 269 -3.56 8.68 -19.31
N PRO A 270 -3.55 9.87 -19.95
CA PRO A 270 -2.31 10.54 -20.34
C PRO A 270 -1.45 10.94 -19.13
N ILE A 271 -2.04 11.15 -17.95
CA ILE A 271 -1.28 11.42 -16.71
C ILE A 271 -0.39 10.23 -16.39
N GLN A 272 -0.88 9.01 -16.61
CA GLN A 272 -0.17 7.77 -16.35
C GLN A 272 0.84 7.39 -17.44
N ALA A 273 0.94 8.14 -18.54
CA ALA A 273 2.06 8.06 -19.48
C ALA A 273 3.39 8.59 -18.88
N SER A 274 3.28 9.37 -17.79
CA SER A 274 4.38 9.87 -16.97
C SER A 274 4.34 9.28 -15.55
N TYR A 275 5.36 9.55 -14.72
CA TYR A 275 5.37 9.16 -13.30
C TYR A 275 4.49 10.11 -12.49
N SER A 276 3.62 9.57 -11.64
CA SER A 276 2.63 10.35 -10.88
C SER A 276 2.29 9.70 -9.53
N ALA A 277 1.37 10.32 -8.79
CA ALA A 277 0.86 9.76 -7.53
C ALA A 277 0.15 8.40 -7.69
N PHE A 278 -0.22 7.98 -8.91
CA PHE A 278 -0.76 6.65 -9.18
C PHE A 278 0.29 5.54 -8.99
N ASP A 279 1.57 5.85 -9.15
CA ASP A 279 2.67 4.88 -8.92
C ASP A 279 2.88 4.54 -7.44
N ARG A 280 2.21 5.28 -6.55
CA ARG A 280 2.31 5.14 -5.11
C ARG A 280 1.21 4.27 -4.52
N ARG A 281 0.32 3.68 -5.34
CA ARG A 281 -0.85 2.89 -4.90
C ARG A 281 -1.08 1.71 -5.82
N ARG A 282 -0.39 0.60 -5.57
CA ARG A 282 -0.24 -0.51 -6.52
C ARG A 282 -0.39 -1.86 -5.85
N VAL A 283 -1.07 -2.78 -6.51
CA VAL A 283 -0.97 -4.21 -6.22
C VAL A 283 0.27 -4.74 -6.94
N LEU A 284 1.20 -5.28 -6.17
CA LEU A 284 2.45 -5.88 -6.61
C LEU A 284 2.29 -7.39 -6.49
N TRP A 285 2.47 -8.10 -7.60
CA TRP A 285 2.09 -9.50 -7.68
C TRP A 285 2.91 -10.23 -8.72
N ARG A 286 3.05 -11.53 -8.50
CA ARG A 286 3.48 -12.55 -9.47
C ARG A 286 2.50 -13.70 -9.39
N ALA A 287 2.33 -14.37 -10.52
CA ALA A 287 1.44 -15.50 -10.58
C ALA A 287 1.86 -16.48 -11.67
N ALA A 288 1.88 -17.75 -11.29
CA ALA A 288 2.11 -18.88 -12.18
C ALA A 288 0.78 -19.43 -12.70
N PRO A 289 0.70 -19.90 -13.96
CA PRO A 289 -0.53 -20.49 -14.46
C PRO A 289 -0.83 -21.79 -13.69
N THR A 290 -2.12 -22.06 -13.50
CA THR A 290 -2.65 -23.34 -13.02
C THR A 290 -3.61 -23.88 -14.09
N GLY A 291 -3.97 -25.17 -14.03
CA GLY A 291 -4.88 -25.76 -15.02
C GLY A 291 -6.24 -25.06 -15.16
N GLU A 292 -6.68 -24.34 -14.12
CA GLU A 292 -7.97 -23.64 -14.05
C GLU A 292 -7.85 -22.10 -13.96
N GLY A 293 -6.63 -21.55 -13.94
CA GLY A 293 -6.40 -20.12 -13.75
C GLY A 293 -4.94 -19.81 -13.49
N TRP A 294 -4.65 -19.07 -12.44
CA TRP A 294 -3.28 -18.85 -11.96
C TRP A 294 -3.27 -18.81 -10.44
N ARG A 295 -2.10 -19.04 -9.84
CA ARG A 295 -1.90 -18.91 -8.41
C ARG A 295 -0.90 -17.79 -8.17
N PHE A 296 -1.28 -16.85 -7.32
CA PHE A 296 -0.35 -15.84 -6.83
C PHE A 296 0.81 -16.53 -6.10
N ASP A 297 2.03 -16.05 -6.31
CA ASP A 297 3.22 -16.67 -5.73
C ASP A 297 3.16 -16.65 -4.20
N GLY A 298 3.18 -17.84 -3.59
CA GLY A 298 3.00 -18.00 -2.14
C GLY A 298 1.61 -17.63 -1.63
N GLU A 299 0.61 -17.47 -2.51
CA GLU A 299 -0.75 -17.03 -2.18
C GLU A 299 -0.81 -15.62 -1.57
N LEU A 300 0.25 -14.84 -1.82
CA LEU A 300 0.39 -13.47 -1.35
C LEU A 300 0.45 -12.49 -2.51
N ILE A 301 -0.03 -11.29 -2.20
CA ILE A 301 0.25 -10.08 -2.95
C ILE A 301 0.90 -9.08 -2.00
N ALA A 302 1.56 -8.08 -2.54
CA ALA A 302 1.94 -6.90 -1.78
C ALA A 302 1.17 -5.69 -2.27
N VAL A 303 0.75 -4.83 -1.36
CA VAL A 303 0.14 -3.54 -1.69
C VAL A 303 1.11 -2.43 -1.32
N HIS A 304 1.63 -1.72 -2.33
CA HIS A 304 2.38 -0.50 -2.13
C HIS A 304 1.42 0.66 -1.96
N PHE A 305 1.51 1.36 -0.83
CA PHE A 305 0.75 2.56 -0.49
C PHE A 305 1.68 3.65 0.05
N PHE A 306 2.07 4.60 -0.79
CA PHE A 306 3.01 5.68 -0.52
C PHE A 306 4.36 5.19 -0.02
N ARG A 307 4.63 5.25 1.29
CA ARG A 307 5.87 4.76 1.89
C ARG A 307 5.73 3.39 2.54
N PHE A 308 4.54 2.81 2.50
CA PHE A 308 4.20 1.55 3.16
C PHE A 308 4.03 0.44 2.13
N VAL A 309 4.38 -0.78 2.51
CA VAL A 309 4.12 -1.99 1.73
C VAL A 309 3.50 -3.02 2.66
N PHE A 310 2.36 -3.58 2.28
CA PHE A 310 1.63 -4.59 3.06
C PHE A 310 1.59 -5.90 2.30
N GLY A 311 2.13 -6.98 2.87
CA GLY A 311 1.93 -8.33 2.36
C GLY A 311 0.57 -8.85 2.80
N LEU A 312 -0.30 -9.16 1.85
CA LEU A 312 -1.65 -9.64 2.08
C LEU A 312 -1.89 -10.98 1.41
N THR A 313 -2.76 -11.81 1.99
CA THR A 313 -3.38 -12.91 1.26
C THR A 313 -4.30 -12.36 0.15
N THR A 314 -4.72 -13.23 -0.76
CA THR A 314 -5.70 -12.90 -1.80
C THR A 314 -7.08 -12.48 -1.25
N THR A 315 -7.38 -12.84 -0.01
CA THR A 315 -8.59 -12.46 0.73
C THR A 315 -8.44 -11.17 1.54
N GLY A 316 -7.25 -10.56 1.56
CA GLY A 316 -6.98 -9.29 2.23
C GLY A 316 -6.51 -9.42 3.68
N GLU A 317 -6.13 -10.62 4.12
CA GLU A 317 -5.54 -10.84 5.45
C GLU A 317 -4.07 -10.40 5.45
N LEU A 318 -3.67 -9.62 6.46
CA LEU A 318 -2.29 -9.15 6.59
C LEU A 318 -1.34 -10.27 7.04
N ARG A 319 -0.19 -10.40 6.36
CA ARG A 319 0.91 -11.30 6.74
C ARG A 319 2.14 -10.56 7.25
N TRP A 320 2.51 -9.47 6.58
CA TRP A 320 3.64 -8.65 6.97
C TRP A 320 3.41 -7.20 6.56
N ALA A 321 4.13 -6.29 7.21
CA ALA A 321 4.12 -4.88 6.88
C ALA A 321 5.54 -4.34 6.84
N TYR A 322 5.77 -3.39 5.93
CA TYR A 322 7.01 -2.65 5.80
C TYR A 322 6.69 -1.15 5.76
N SER A 323 7.46 -0.38 6.52
CA SER A 323 7.37 1.08 6.58
C SER A 323 8.70 1.69 6.18
N HIS A 324 8.75 2.30 5.00
CA HIS A 324 9.93 3.02 4.56
C HIS A 324 10.09 4.33 5.35
N PRO A 325 11.29 4.64 5.88
CA PRO A 325 11.49 5.81 6.71
C PRO A 325 11.43 7.11 5.90
N ARG A 326 10.81 8.14 6.49
CA ARG A 326 10.85 9.57 6.13
C ARG A 326 10.23 9.99 4.78
N VAL A 327 10.42 9.22 3.71
CA VAL A 327 10.03 9.61 2.35
C VAL A 327 9.20 8.53 1.67
N GLU A 328 8.48 8.92 0.62
CA GLU A 328 7.61 8.01 -0.14
C GLU A 328 8.41 7.13 -1.10
N LEU A 329 7.94 5.89 -1.29
CA LEU A 329 8.35 5.07 -2.43
C LEU A 329 7.60 5.60 -3.67
N VAL A 330 8.35 6.06 -4.66
CA VAL A 330 7.82 6.68 -5.89
C VAL A 330 7.67 5.69 -7.05
N ALA A 331 8.29 4.52 -6.92
CA ALA A 331 8.11 3.40 -7.83
C ALA A 331 8.30 2.08 -7.08
N SER A 332 7.57 1.06 -7.50
CA SER A 332 7.77 -0.30 -7.03
C SER A 332 7.34 -1.32 -8.08
N ASP A 333 7.99 -2.48 -8.08
CA ASP A 333 7.55 -3.62 -8.88
C ASP A 333 7.94 -4.95 -8.21
N HIS A 334 7.16 -5.99 -8.51
CA HIS A 334 7.42 -7.35 -8.07
C HIS A 334 8.30 -8.04 -9.11
N ALA A 335 9.58 -8.26 -8.84
CA ALA A 335 10.57 -8.81 -9.76
C ALA A 335 10.64 -10.36 -9.79
N GLY A 336 9.86 -11.02 -8.94
CA GLY A 336 9.87 -12.47 -8.75
C GLY A 336 10.34 -12.79 -7.35
N ALA A 337 11.64 -13.05 -7.19
CA ALA A 337 12.22 -13.34 -5.87
C ALA A 337 12.28 -12.13 -4.92
N ALA A 338 12.00 -10.92 -5.41
CA ALA A 338 11.97 -9.70 -4.60
C ALA A 338 10.91 -8.70 -5.10
N ILE A 339 10.44 -7.86 -4.19
CA ILE A 339 9.73 -6.61 -4.49
C ILE A 339 10.76 -5.48 -4.42
N VAL A 340 10.97 -4.78 -5.53
CA VAL A 340 11.91 -3.65 -5.60
C VAL A 340 11.13 -2.36 -5.43
N GLY A 341 11.61 -1.47 -4.57
CA GLY A 341 11.06 -0.13 -4.36
C GLY A 341 12.14 0.94 -4.51
N VAL A 342 11.77 2.09 -5.07
CA VAL A 342 12.62 3.28 -5.19
C VAL A 342 11.95 4.44 -4.45
N ALA A 343 12.67 5.03 -3.52
CA ALA A 343 12.25 6.15 -2.71
C ALA A 343 12.52 7.50 -3.39
N ALA A 344 11.74 8.52 -3.02
CA ALA A 344 11.88 9.88 -3.52
C ALA A 344 13.26 10.49 -3.25
N ASP A 345 13.97 10.02 -2.23
CA ASP A 345 15.32 10.48 -1.89
C ASP A 345 16.43 9.69 -2.60
N GLY A 346 16.09 8.75 -3.49
CA GLY A 346 17.04 7.89 -4.19
C GLY A 346 17.36 6.58 -3.49
N THR A 347 16.80 6.28 -2.32
CA THR A 347 17.00 4.98 -1.67
C THR A 347 16.33 3.88 -2.49
N VAL A 348 17.04 2.79 -2.73
CA VAL A 348 16.50 1.59 -3.37
C VAL A 348 16.45 0.48 -2.34
N VAL A 349 15.34 -0.26 -2.30
CA VAL A 349 15.14 -1.38 -1.38
C VAL A 349 14.60 -2.58 -2.15
N ALA A 350 15.06 -3.78 -1.79
CA ALA A 350 14.51 -5.04 -2.25
C ALA A 350 13.94 -5.78 -1.04
N LEU A 351 12.64 -6.04 -1.06
CA LEU A 351 11.90 -6.75 -0.02
C LEU A 351 11.67 -8.19 -0.44
N ASP A 352 11.76 -9.09 0.52
CA ASP A 352 11.27 -10.45 0.37
C ASP A 352 9.74 -10.45 0.24
N PRO A 353 9.14 -11.04 -0.82
CA PRO A 353 7.69 -10.99 -1.03
C PRO A 353 6.89 -11.78 0.01
N GLN A 354 7.51 -12.75 0.68
CA GLN A 354 6.83 -13.65 1.62
C GLN A 354 6.85 -13.11 3.05
N THR A 355 7.88 -12.32 3.40
CA THR A 355 8.13 -11.89 4.78
C THR A 355 8.23 -10.37 4.95
N GLY A 356 8.40 -9.62 3.86
CA GLY A 356 8.68 -8.18 3.90
C GLY A 356 10.10 -7.83 4.36
N ALA A 357 10.99 -8.82 4.52
CA ALA A 357 12.35 -8.61 4.99
C ALA A 357 13.17 -7.85 3.94
N VAL A 358 13.99 -6.89 4.38
CA VAL A 358 14.93 -6.21 3.47
C VAL A 358 16.05 -7.18 3.09
N ARG A 359 16.11 -7.55 1.81
CA ARG A 359 17.13 -8.44 1.22
C ARG A 359 18.31 -7.70 0.63
N ALA A 360 18.07 -6.50 0.12
CA ALA A 360 19.09 -5.59 -0.37
C ALA A 360 18.64 -4.14 -0.21
N SER A 361 19.60 -3.24 -0.04
CA SER A 361 19.37 -1.81 -0.05
C SER A 361 20.53 -1.09 -0.71
N GLY A 362 20.24 -0.01 -1.42
CA GLY A 362 21.23 0.82 -2.09
C GLY A 362 20.80 2.28 -2.12
N LYS A 363 21.68 3.13 -2.64
CA LYS A 363 21.42 4.56 -2.80
C LYS A 363 21.77 4.98 -4.22
N LEU A 364 20.80 5.58 -4.90
CA LEU A 364 21.05 6.36 -6.10
C LEU A 364 21.73 7.66 -5.64
N GLU A 365 22.94 7.93 -6.11
CA GLU A 365 23.61 9.22 -5.89
C GLU A 365 22.93 10.28 -6.75
N VAL A 366 21.85 10.87 -6.22
CA VAL A 366 20.95 11.76 -6.95
C VAL A 366 20.98 13.14 -6.33
N GLY A 367 21.46 14.13 -7.09
CA GLY A 367 21.52 15.53 -6.67
C GLY A 367 20.14 16.24 -6.59
N GLY A 368 19.05 15.48 -6.50
CA GLY A 368 17.66 15.95 -6.53
C GLY A 368 16.68 14.81 -6.25
N PRO A 369 15.37 15.10 -6.08
CA PRO A 369 14.37 14.08 -5.77
C PRO A 369 14.11 13.16 -6.98
N VAL A 370 13.93 11.87 -6.73
CA VAL A 370 13.46 10.92 -7.74
C VAL A 370 11.99 11.17 -8.03
N LEU A 371 11.67 11.47 -9.29
CA LEU A 371 10.31 11.71 -9.77
C LEU A 371 9.56 10.39 -10.03
N GLY A 372 10.30 9.36 -10.43
CA GLY A 372 9.83 7.99 -10.62
C GLY A 372 10.90 7.12 -11.26
N ALA A 373 10.62 5.82 -11.40
CA ALA A 373 11.56 4.87 -11.96
C ALA A 373 10.87 3.71 -12.70
N THR A 374 11.58 3.15 -13.68
CA THR A 374 11.27 1.85 -14.28
C THR A 374 12.23 0.82 -13.72
N ILE A 375 11.69 -0.33 -13.29
CA ILE A 375 12.43 -1.42 -12.67
C ILE A 375 12.48 -2.57 -13.66
N ASP A 376 13.67 -2.89 -14.16
CA ASP A 376 13.92 -3.98 -15.11
C ASP A 376 14.79 -5.05 -14.46
N CYS A 377 14.15 -5.89 -13.65
CA CYS A 377 14.84 -6.78 -12.71
C CYS A 377 14.23 -8.19 -12.66
N ASP A 378 13.43 -8.59 -13.65
CA ASP A 378 12.83 -9.93 -13.70
C ASP A 378 13.88 -11.03 -13.52
N GLY A 379 13.59 -12.01 -12.68
CA GLY A 379 14.51 -13.12 -12.40
C GLY A 379 15.67 -12.78 -11.44
N TRP A 380 15.82 -11.52 -11.04
CA TRP A 380 16.83 -11.14 -10.04
C TRP A 380 16.51 -11.72 -8.67
N THR A 381 17.50 -12.39 -8.08
CA THR A 381 17.41 -12.97 -6.74
C THR A 381 18.48 -12.32 -5.85
N PRO A 382 18.13 -11.31 -5.03
CA PRO A 382 19.07 -10.74 -4.07
C PRO A 382 19.47 -11.78 -3.02
N PRO A 383 20.55 -11.57 -2.26
CA PRO A 383 20.88 -12.43 -1.11
C PRO A 383 19.70 -12.57 -0.12
N PRO A 384 19.58 -13.67 0.62
CA PRO A 384 18.58 -13.78 1.68
C PRO A 384 18.82 -12.70 2.75
N SER A 385 17.75 -12.25 3.40
CA SER A 385 17.89 -11.33 4.54
C SER A 385 18.48 -12.07 5.74
N THR A 386 19.32 -11.38 6.50
CA THR A 386 19.83 -11.87 7.80
C THR A 386 18.99 -11.38 8.98
N THR A 387 17.98 -10.53 8.72
CA THR A 387 17.17 -9.90 9.76
C THR A 387 15.72 -10.33 9.62
N THR A 388 15.11 -10.78 10.72
CA THR A 388 13.66 -11.02 10.76
C THR A 388 12.92 -9.70 10.99
N PRO A 389 12.10 -9.23 10.05
CA PRO A 389 11.34 -8.00 10.23
C PRO A 389 10.24 -8.20 11.28
N SER A 390 10.00 -7.17 12.11
CA SER A 390 8.86 -7.15 13.02
C SER A 390 7.66 -6.45 12.37
N THR A 391 6.64 -7.23 12.03
CA THR A 391 5.36 -6.71 11.53
C THR A 391 4.70 -5.78 12.55
N VAL A 392 4.78 -6.11 13.85
CA VAL A 392 4.26 -5.26 14.94
C VAL A 392 4.93 -3.90 14.92
N THR A 393 6.26 -3.86 14.88
CA THR A 393 7.02 -2.59 14.83
C THR A 393 6.70 -1.76 13.59
N ALA A 394 6.54 -2.40 12.43
CA ALA A 394 6.15 -1.71 11.21
C ALA A 394 4.74 -1.09 11.32
N LEU A 395 3.76 -1.83 11.82
CA LEU A 395 2.39 -1.32 12.02
C LEU A 395 2.33 -0.21 13.06
N ALA A 396 3.07 -0.33 14.17
CA ALA A 396 3.18 0.72 15.18
C ALA A 396 3.80 2.00 14.61
N THR A 397 4.82 1.87 13.74
CA THR A 397 5.42 3.00 13.02
C THR A 397 4.42 3.67 12.09
N ILE A 398 3.60 2.89 11.37
CA ILE A 398 2.56 3.40 10.48
C ILE A 398 1.48 4.13 11.28
N ALA A 399 0.99 3.54 12.38
CA ALA A 399 -0.03 4.13 13.23
C ALA A 399 0.38 5.48 13.84
N ARG A 400 1.68 5.65 14.13
CA ARG A 400 2.27 6.88 14.68
C ARG A 400 2.69 7.90 13.61
N ASP A 401 2.44 7.63 12.33
CA ASP A 401 2.82 8.55 11.27
C ASP A 401 2.10 9.90 11.46
N ARG A 402 2.81 11.00 11.22
CA ARG A 402 2.27 12.36 11.43
C ARG A 402 1.50 12.89 10.23
N ASP A 403 1.55 12.20 9.10
CA ASP A 403 0.88 12.66 7.88
C ASP A 403 -0.63 12.42 7.95
N ALA A 404 -1.42 13.49 7.88
CA ALA A 404 -2.88 13.43 7.95
C ALA A 404 -3.51 12.77 6.70
N ARG A 405 -2.77 12.67 5.58
CA ARG A 405 -3.24 11.92 4.39
C ARG A 405 -3.41 10.42 4.69
N PHE A 406 -2.82 9.95 5.79
CA PHE A 406 -2.74 8.54 6.14
C PHE A 406 -3.72 8.11 7.24
N GLU A 407 -4.69 8.94 7.66
CA GLU A 407 -5.63 8.54 8.71
C GLU A 407 -6.34 7.19 8.46
N PRO A 408 -6.87 6.89 7.25
CA PRO A 408 -7.48 5.58 6.99
C PRO A 408 -6.48 4.41 7.11
N ILE A 409 -5.22 4.62 6.70
CA ILE A 409 -4.20 3.57 6.77
C ILE A 409 -3.65 3.41 8.19
N LYS A 410 -3.61 4.47 9.01
CA LYS A 410 -3.29 4.40 10.44
C LYS A 410 -4.34 3.56 11.18
N ALA A 411 -5.63 3.82 10.94
CA ALA A 411 -6.71 3.03 11.52
C ALA A 411 -6.61 1.55 11.09
N TYR A 412 -6.32 1.28 9.82
CA TYR A 412 -6.06 -0.09 9.34
C TYR A 412 -4.85 -0.73 10.02
N ALA A 413 -3.76 0.01 10.22
CA ALA A 413 -2.57 -0.49 10.88
C ALA A 413 -2.84 -0.87 12.34
N VAL A 414 -3.55 -0.03 13.10
CA VAL A 414 -3.98 -0.33 14.47
C VAL A 414 -4.90 -1.55 14.50
N ALA A 415 -5.91 -1.61 13.64
CA ALA A 415 -6.84 -2.73 13.57
C ALA A 415 -6.15 -4.05 13.20
N SER A 416 -5.10 -3.98 12.38
CA SER A 416 -4.30 -5.16 12.02
C SER A 416 -3.36 -5.56 13.16
N MET A 417 -2.74 -4.57 13.83
CA MET A 417 -1.84 -4.79 14.97
C MET A 417 -2.59 -5.42 16.15
N ALA A 418 -3.82 -5.00 16.42
CA ALA A 418 -4.65 -5.54 17.50
C ALA A 418 -5.05 -7.01 17.32
N LYS A 419 -4.93 -7.57 16.10
CA LYS A 419 -5.16 -8.99 15.82
C LYS A 419 -3.92 -9.85 16.09
N LEU A 420 -2.76 -9.23 16.28
CA LEU A 420 -1.53 -9.93 16.59
C LEU A 420 -1.44 -10.21 18.10
N GLU A 421 -0.79 -11.32 18.44
CA GLU A 421 -0.54 -11.71 19.82
C GLU A 421 0.78 -11.09 20.33
N GLY A 422 0.90 -10.99 21.66
CA GLY A 422 2.14 -10.63 22.33
C GLY A 422 2.10 -9.32 23.13
N ALA A 423 2.98 -9.24 24.12
CA ALA A 423 3.10 -8.10 25.02
C ALA A 423 3.45 -6.78 24.30
N GLU A 424 4.24 -6.86 23.22
CA GLU A 424 4.66 -5.70 22.44
C GLU A 424 3.48 -4.99 21.77
N VAL A 425 2.48 -5.74 21.31
CA VAL A 425 1.24 -5.19 20.72
C VAL A 425 0.49 -4.34 21.74
N SER A 426 0.30 -4.86 22.96
CA SER A 426 -0.35 -4.09 24.03
C SER A 426 0.44 -2.83 24.39
N ARG A 427 1.77 -2.93 24.49
CA ARG A 427 2.63 -1.77 24.75
C ARG A 427 2.47 -0.71 23.66
N ASP A 428 2.47 -1.12 22.40
CA ASP A 428 2.36 -0.19 21.28
C ASP A 428 0.97 0.47 21.17
N LEU A 429 -0.11 -0.27 21.47
CA LEU A 429 -1.47 0.28 21.56
C LEU A 429 -1.59 1.27 22.73
N ILE A 430 -1.07 0.93 23.91
CA ILE A 430 -1.08 1.83 25.07
C ILE A 430 -0.30 3.10 24.76
N ALA A 431 0.86 2.99 24.10
CA ALA A 431 1.65 4.14 23.68
C ALA A 431 0.90 5.10 22.73
N LEU A 432 -0.08 4.60 21.96
CA LEU A 432 -0.97 5.46 21.16
C LEU A 432 -2.05 6.14 22.02
N ILE A 433 -2.60 5.43 23.01
CA ILE A 433 -3.59 5.99 23.95
C ILE A 433 -2.97 7.12 24.78
N VAL A 434 -1.76 6.93 25.29
CA VAL A 434 -1.10 7.92 26.17
C VAL A 434 -0.41 9.05 25.41
N ASP A 435 -0.33 9.01 24.07
CA ASP A 435 0.22 10.11 23.27
C ASP A 435 -0.87 11.17 23.05
N PRO A 436 -0.75 12.39 23.63
CA PRO A 436 -1.73 13.45 23.46
C PRO A 436 -1.84 13.98 22.02
N ARG A 437 -0.92 13.56 21.12
CA ARG A 437 -0.96 13.90 19.69
C ARG A 437 -1.78 12.92 18.86
N THR A 438 -2.21 11.79 19.43
CA THR A 438 -3.06 10.82 18.73
C THR A 438 -4.41 11.46 18.40
N PRO A 439 -4.86 11.48 17.13
CA PRO A 439 -6.18 12.00 16.76
C PRO A 439 -7.30 11.28 17.52
N THR A 440 -8.32 12.00 17.98
CA THR A 440 -9.41 11.43 18.81
C THR A 440 -10.06 10.20 18.17
N ALA A 441 -10.35 10.24 16.87
CA ALA A 441 -10.94 9.09 16.17
C ALA A 441 -10.03 7.85 16.19
N LEU A 442 -8.71 8.02 16.13
CA LEU A 442 -7.76 6.92 16.23
C LEU A 442 -7.64 6.44 17.69
N HIS A 443 -7.61 7.36 18.65
CA HIS A 443 -7.59 7.07 20.08
C HIS A 443 -8.76 6.18 20.51
N ASP A 444 -9.98 6.51 20.06
CA ASP A 444 -11.19 5.74 20.37
C ASP A 444 -11.11 4.31 19.80
N VAL A 445 -10.65 4.19 18.54
CA VAL A 445 -10.44 2.89 17.89
C VAL A 445 -9.39 2.05 18.62
N VAL A 446 -8.26 2.65 19.01
CA VAL A 446 -7.18 1.96 19.75
C VAL A 446 -7.70 1.47 21.11
N THR A 447 -8.45 2.32 21.83
CA THR A 447 -9.02 2.00 23.14
C THR A 447 -9.98 0.82 23.06
N ASP A 448 -10.92 0.87 22.12
CA ASP A 448 -11.88 -0.21 21.88
C ASP A 448 -11.18 -1.55 21.56
N LEU A 449 -10.15 -1.49 20.73
CA LEU A 449 -9.39 -2.68 20.34
C LEU A 449 -8.58 -3.24 21.50
N LEU A 450 -7.94 -2.40 22.30
CA LEU A 450 -7.19 -2.83 23.49
C LEU A 450 -8.11 -3.54 24.50
N ILE A 451 -9.30 -2.98 24.74
CA ILE A 451 -10.33 -3.58 25.64
C ILE A 451 -10.81 -4.93 25.10
N LYS A 452 -11.10 -5.03 23.80
CA LYS A 452 -11.60 -6.28 23.18
C LYS A 452 -10.56 -7.39 23.15
N ARG A 453 -9.26 -7.05 23.16
CA ARG A 453 -8.16 -8.02 23.03
C ARG A 453 -8.10 -9.02 24.17
N ARG A 454 -8.36 -8.56 25.40
CA ARG A 454 -8.33 -9.37 26.64
C ARG A 454 -7.08 -10.26 26.77
N ASP A 455 -5.93 -9.79 26.29
CA ASP A 455 -4.67 -10.56 26.30
C ASP A 455 -3.90 -10.32 27.61
N PRO A 456 -3.72 -11.36 28.46
CA PRO A 456 -2.96 -11.25 29.71
C PRO A 456 -1.49 -10.87 29.52
N LEU A 457 -0.88 -11.14 28.36
CA LEU A 457 0.51 -10.75 28.09
C LEU A 457 0.70 -9.22 28.07
N GLY A 458 -0.39 -8.47 27.90
CA GLY A 458 -0.38 -7.01 27.98
C GLY A 458 -0.33 -6.45 29.40
N LEU A 459 -0.56 -7.28 30.43
CA LEU A 459 -0.68 -6.84 31.82
C LEU A 459 0.53 -6.01 32.29
N PRO A 460 1.80 -6.41 32.08
CA PRO A 460 2.95 -5.62 32.54
C PRO A 460 2.94 -4.17 32.02
N ALA A 461 2.57 -3.96 30.75
CA ALA A 461 2.52 -2.62 30.15
C ALA A 461 1.34 -1.79 30.70
N MET A 462 0.21 -2.43 31.01
CA MET A 462 -0.92 -1.77 31.67
C MET A 462 -0.55 -1.33 33.09
N LEU A 463 0.09 -2.22 33.86
CA LEU A 463 0.54 -1.92 35.22
C LEU A 463 1.59 -0.81 35.26
N GLU A 464 2.55 -0.84 34.33
CA GLU A 464 3.57 0.20 34.20
C GLU A 464 2.93 1.57 33.94
N THR A 465 1.96 1.63 33.01
CA THR A 465 1.26 2.87 32.67
C THR A 465 0.40 3.39 33.82
N LEU A 466 -0.34 2.50 34.50
CA LEU A 466 -1.15 2.86 35.68
C LEU A 466 -0.30 3.20 36.91
N SER A 467 0.99 2.88 36.93
CA SER A 467 1.89 3.24 38.03
C SER A 467 2.37 4.69 37.96
N VAL A 468 2.18 5.37 36.82
CA VAL A 468 2.55 6.78 36.64
C VAL A 468 1.59 7.66 37.43
N LYS A 469 2.14 8.38 38.42
CA LYS A 469 1.38 9.32 39.25
C LYS A 469 1.47 10.74 38.70
N ALA A 470 0.46 11.54 38.99
CA ALA A 470 0.55 12.97 38.74
C ALA A 470 1.60 13.60 39.65
N ASP A 471 2.46 14.42 39.06
CA ASP A 471 3.42 15.25 39.78
C ASP A 471 3.29 16.69 39.29
N PHE A 472 2.63 17.52 40.08
CA PHE A 472 2.40 18.92 39.75
C PHE A 472 3.70 19.73 39.72
N VAL A 473 4.70 19.36 40.52
CA VAL A 473 5.99 20.05 40.57
C VAL A 473 6.84 19.71 39.35
N ALA A 474 6.84 18.44 38.93
CA ALA A 474 7.53 17.99 37.73
C ALA A 474 6.72 18.22 36.43
N GLY A 475 5.47 18.71 36.53
CA GLY A 475 4.57 18.91 35.38
C GLY A 475 4.12 17.60 34.73
N THR A 476 4.16 16.49 35.47
CA THR A 476 3.72 15.18 34.96
C THR A 476 2.22 15.03 35.17
N GLN A 477 1.46 14.94 34.07
CA GLN A 477 0.06 14.51 34.10
C GLN A 477 -0.08 13.17 33.37
N PRO A 478 -0.57 12.11 34.04
CA PRO A 478 -0.87 10.86 33.38
C PRO A 478 -2.00 11.02 32.38
N VAL A 479 -1.82 10.51 31.16
CA VAL A 479 -2.82 10.50 30.08
C VAL A 479 -3.30 9.07 29.88
N GLY A 480 -4.56 8.86 29.50
CA GLY A 480 -5.05 7.53 29.10
C GLY A 480 -5.34 6.56 30.26
N ILE A 481 -5.35 7.03 31.51
CA ILE A 481 -5.46 6.17 32.70
C ILE A 481 -6.81 5.44 32.76
N VAL A 482 -7.91 6.10 32.38
CA VAL A 482 -9.24 5.50 32.40
C VAL A 482 -9.35 4.40 31.34
N GLU A 483 -8.81 4.64 30.15
CA GLU A 483 -8.78 3.72 29.02
C GLU A 483 -7.96 2.47 29.34
N VAL A 484 -6.77 2.65 29.92
CA VAL A 484 -5.92 1.53 30.36
C VAL A 484 -6.57 0.76 31.51
N ALA A 485 -7.24 1.43 32.45
CA ALA A 485 -7.96 0.77 33.53
C ALA A 485 -9.13 -0.07 33.00
N ARG A 486 -9.87 0.41 32.00
CA ARG A 486 -10.93 -0.37 31.31
C ARG A 486 -10.36 -1.59 30.59
N ALA A 487 -9.21 -1.45 29.94
CA ALA A 487 -8.54 -2.58 29.31
C ALA A 487 -8.07 -3.62 30.33
N LEU A 488 -7.54 -3.17 31.47
CA LEU A 488 -7.18 -4.03 32.59
C LEU A 488 -8.42 -4.74 33.15
N ALA A 489 -9.53 -4.02 33.36
CA ALA A 489 -10.80 -4.60 33.80
C ALA A 489 -11.30 -5.71 32.85
N ALA A 490 -11.06 -5.57 31.54
CA ALA A 490 -11.45 -6.56 30.55
C ALA A 490 -10.66 -7.88 30.65
N LEU A 491 -9.55 -7.91 31.40
CA LEU A 491 -8.83 -9.14 31.76
C LEU A 491 -9.52 -9.91 32.91
N ALA A 492 -10.57 -9.36 33.52
CA ALA A 492 -11.35 -10.10 34.51
C ALA A 492 -11.87 -11.42 33.94
N GLY A 493 -11.72 -12.50 34.71
CA GLY A 493 -12.09 -13.86 34.27
C GLY A 493 -11.06 -14.55 33.38
N THR A 494 -9.94 -13.90 33.04
CA THR A 494 -8.76 -14.58 32.47
C THR A 494 -7.91 -15.21 33.59
N ALA A 495 -7.02 -16.14 33.23
CA ALA A 495 -6.14 -16.83 34.18
C ALA A 495 -4.97 -15.93 34.63
N LEU A 496 -5.25 -14.92 35.45
CA LEU A 496 -4.24 -14.09 36.11
C LEU A 496 -3.70 -14.81 37.37
N SER A 497 -2.40 -14.66 37.64
CA SER A 497 -1.83 -15.15 38.89
C SER A 497 -2.32 -14.31 40.08
N ALA A 498 -2.29 -14.90 41.28
CA ALA A 498 -2.69 -14.17 42.49
C ALA A 498 -1.80 -12.95 42.80
N ASP A 499 -0.53 -12.99 42.37
CA ASP A 499 0.44 -11.89 42.48
C ASP A 499 0.13 -10.78 41.48
N ASP A 500 -0.14 -11.13 40.22
CA ASP A 500 -0.55 -10.20 39.18
C ASP A 500 -1.84 -9.45 39.54
N GLN A 501 -2.82 -10.18 40.08
CA GLN A 501 -4.06 -9.59 40.57
C GLN A 501 -3.81 -8.64 41.75
N ALA A 502 -2.88 -8.98 42.65
CA ALA A 502 -2.52 -8.11 43.78
C ALA A 502 -1.83 -6.81 43.30
N LYS A 503 -0.92 -6.91 42.33
CA LYS A 503 -0.28 -5.74 41.70
C LYS A 503 -1.30 -4.85 41.00
N ALA A 504 -2.22 -5.45 40.25
CA ALA A 504 -3.31 -4.75 39.57
C ALA A 504 -4.22 -3.99 40.55
N LEU A 505 -4.59 -4.63 41.67
CA LEU A 505 -5.35 -3.97 42.73
C LEU A 505 -4.60 -2.79 43.33
N ALA A 506 -3.31 -2.95 43.62
CA ALA A 506 -2.51 -1.90 44.23
C ALA A 506 -2.39 -0.65 43.33
N VAL A 507 -2.17 -0.82 42.02
CA VAL A 507 -2.09 0.33 41.10
C VAL A 507 -3.46 0.97 40.85
N LEU A 508 -4.52 0.18 40.76
CA LEU A 508 -5.89 0.70 40.58
C LEU A 508 -6.38 1.44 41.82
N GLU A 509 -6.06 0.95 43.02
CA GLU A 509 -6.33 1.65 44.29
C GLU A 509 -5.61 2.99 44.32
N ALA A 510 -4.32 3.01 44.00
CA ALA A 510 -3.52 4.23 43.98
C ALA A 510 -4.08 5.27 43.00
N GLN A 511 -4.62 4.85 41.85
CA GLN A 511 -5.24 5.75 40.87
C GLN A 511 -6.67 6.16 41.25
N ALA A 512 -7.54 5.22 41.68
CA ALA A 512 -8.95 5.49 41.96
C ALA A 512 -9.17 6.55 43.07
N PHE A 513 -8.20 6.65 43.97
CA PHE A 513 -8.23 7.54 45.11
C PHE A 513 -7.16 8.65 45.03
N ASP A 514 -6.52 8.85 43.87
CA ASP A 514 -5.69 10.03 43.62
C ASP A 514 -6.60 11.26 43.44
N PRO A 515 -6.40 12.35 44.21
CA PRO A 515 -7.23 13.55 44.13
C PRO A 515 -7.13 14.30 42.79
N VAL A 516 -6.19 13.95 41.91
CA VAL A 516 -6.08 14.55 40.57
C VAL A 516 -7.26 14.17 39.66
N HIS A 517 -7.93 13.05 39.92
CA HIS A 517 -9.00 12.53 39.07
C HIS A 517 -10.37 13.06 39.49
N GLY A 518 -11.16 13.51 38.52
CA GLY A 518 -12.57 13.88 38.74
C GLY A 518 -13.48 12.65 38.93
N ALA A 519 -14.67 12.87 39.47
CA ALA A 519 -15.64 11.81 39.79
C ALA A 519 -15.91 10.80 38.65
N PRO A 520 -16.08 11.21 37.36
CA PRO A 520 -16.28 10.25 36.27
C PRO A 520 -15.09 9.30 36.07
N ALA A 521 -13.86 9.79 36.20
CA ALA A 521 -12.67 8.96 36.06
C ALA A 521 -12.50 8.01 37.26
N ARG A 522 -12.75 8.52 38.48
CA ARG A 522 -12.73 7.70 39.71
C ARG A 522 -13.73 6.55 39.65
N LEU A 523 -14.94 6.79 39.15
CA LEU A 523 -15.95 5.74 38.95
C LEU A 523 -15.43 4.61 38.06
N GLU A 524 -14.81 4.94 36.93
CA GLU A 524 -14.28 3.95 35.99
C GLU A 524 -13.11 3.16 36.59
N LEU A 525 -12.25 3.83 37.36
CA LEU A 525 -11.15 3.18 38.09
C LEU A 525 -11.66 2.23 39.18
N VAL A 526 -12.69 2.61 39.93
CA VAL A 526 -13.34 1.72 40.90
C VAL A 526 -14.05 0.54 40.21
N ARG A 527 -14.70 0.75 39.07
CA ARG A 527 -15.26 -0.34 38.26
C ARG A 527 -14.18 -1.33 37.83
N ALA A 528 -13.02 -0.84 37.40
CA ALA A 528 -11.88 -1.68 37.07
C ALA A 528 -11.34 -2.45 38.29
N LEU A 529 -11.26 -1.78 39.45
CA LEU A 529 -10.85 -2.39 40.72
C LEU A 529 -11.78 -3.56 41.11
N ILE A 530 -13.10 -3.36 41.02
CA ILE A 530 -14.12 -4.37 41.29
C ILE A 530 -14.01 -5.54 40.30
N ALA A 531 -13.87 -5.25 39.00
CA ALA A 531 -13.78 -6.29 37.98
C ALA A 531 -12.55 -7.19 38.17
N ILE A 532 -11.38 -6.61 38.42
CA ILE A 532 -10.14 -7.36 38.62
C ILE A 532 -10.10 -8.07 39.97
N GLY A 533 -10.55 -7.42 41.04
CA GLY A 533 -10.36 -7.92 42.39
C GLY A 533 -11.16 -9.18 42.72
N ALA A 534 -12.30 -9.39 42.05
CA ALA A 534 -13.16 -10.56 42.24
C ALA A 534 -13.46 -10.86 43.73
N GLY A 535 -13.65 -9.80 44.54
CA GLY A 535 -13.90 -9.84 45.97
C GLY A 535 -12.70 -9.45 46.84
N ARG A 536 -11.46 -9.49 46.32
CA ARG A 536 -10.24 -9.11 47.05
C ARG A 536 -10.11 -7.59 47.25
N GLU A 537 -10.83 -6.81 46.46
CA GLU A 537 -10.90 -5.34 46.55
C GLU A 537 -11.77 -4.84 47.71
N ARG A 538 -12.67 -5.68 48.25
CA ARG A 538 -13.68 -5.24 49.23
C ARG A 538 -13.10 -4.56 50.47
N PRO A 539 -11.98 -5.01 51.07
CA PRO A 539 -11.36 -4.28 52.17
C PRO A 539 -10.93 -2.85 51.80
N ILE A 540 -10.49 -2.63 50.55
CA ILE A 540 -10.13 -1.31 50.03
C ILE A 540 -11.39 -0.44 49.97
N LEU A 541 -12.45 -0.95 49.34
CA LEU A 541 -13.73 -0.22 49.20
C LEU A 541 -14.35 0.13 50.56
N ALA A 542 -14.34 -0.82 51.50
CA ALA A 542 -14.85 -0.61 52.85
C ALA A 542 -14.07 0.49 53.59
N ARG A 543 -12.73 0.49 53.49
CA ARG A 543 -11.88 1.51 54.10
C ARG A 543 -12.21 2.91 53.58
N GLU A 544 -12.33 3.04 52.25
CA GLU A 544 -12.62 4.34 51.62
C GLU A 544 -14.02 4.86 51.93
N LEU A 545 -15.05 4.00 51.85
CA LEU A 545 -16.40 4.36 52.28
C LEU A 545 -16.41 4.80 53.75
N MET A 546 -15.71 4.09 54.62
CA MET A 546 -15.65 4.43 56.05
C MET A 546 -14.92 5.74 56.32
N ALA A 547 -13.88 6.06 55.56
CA ALA A 547 -13.13 7.30 55.67
C ALA A 547 -13.95 8.52 55.22
N TYR A 548 -14.70 8.40 54.12
CA TYR A 548 -15.34 9.53 53.45
C TYR A 548 -16.87 9.60 53.60
N ARG A 549 -17.53 8.66 54.28
CA ARG A 549 -19.00 8.66 54.47
C ARG A 549 -19.61 9.93 55.10
N ALA A 550 -18.79 10.74 55.79
CA ALA A 550 -19.20 12.00 56.39
C ALA A 550 -18.95 13.23 55.48
N ASP A 551 -18.26 13.05 54.35
CA ASP A 551 -17.89 14.11 53.43
C ASP A 551 -19.02 14.40 52.42
N PRO A 552 -19.59 15.62 52.39
CA PRO A 552 -20.60 16.01 51.41
C PRO A 552 -20.10 15.99 49.96
N GLY A 553 -18.81 16.24 49.72
CA GLY A 553 -18.21 16.19 48.38
C GLY A 553 -18.22 14.77 47.83
N PHE A 554 -17.79 13.80 48.65
CA PHE A 554 -17.87 12.38 48.32
C PHE A 554 -19.32 11.90 48.16
N ALA A 555 -20.24 12.39 49.00
CA ALA A 555 -21.66 12.08 48.88
C ALA A 555 -22.30 12.56 47.56
N ALA A 556 -21.73 13.58 46.91
CA ALA A 556 -22.17 14.07 45.61
C ALA A 556 -21.71 13.16 44.45
N GLU A 557 -20.75 12.26 44.67
CA GLU A 557 -20.30 11.26 43.69
C GLU A 557 -21.19 10.01 43.70
N THR A 558 -22.50 10.20 43.53
CA THR A 558 -23.55 9.19 43.73
C THR A 558 -23.25 7.85 43.05
N ASP A 559 -22.81 7.87 41.79
CA ASP A 559 -22.55 6.65 41.01
C ASP A 559 -21.33 5.88 41.54
N LEU A 560 -20.28 6.59 41.96
CA LEU A 560 -19.09 6.00 42.57
C LEU A 560 -19.46 5.31 43.88
N VAL A 561 -20.14 6.03 44.77
CA VAL A 561 -20.58 5.51 46.07
C VAL A 561 -21.51 4.30 45.88
N THR A 562 -22.44 4.37 44.93
CA THR A 562 -23.34 3.28 44.60
C THR A 562 -22.57 2.03 44.14
N ALA A 563 -21.58 2.17 43.27
CA ALA A 563 -20.76 1.06 42.80
C ALA A 563 -20.00 0.37 43.95
N MET A 564 -19.42 1.16 44.86
CA MET A 564 -18.70 0.64 46.02
C MET A 564 -19.62 -0.11 46.99
N LEU A 565 -20.78 0.47 47.31
CA LEU A 565 -21.76 -0.14 48.21
C LEU A 565 -22.36 -1.42 47.61
N ALA A 566 -22.66 -1.43 46.31
CA ALA A 566 -23.16 -2.61 45.63
C ALA A 566 -22.15 -3.76 45.65
N ALA A 567 -20.86 -3.47 45.44
CA ALA A 567 -19.79 -4.47 45.51
C ALA A 567 -19.65 -5.10 46.91
N LEU A 568 -19.79 -4.30 47.98
CA LEU A 568 -19.79 -4.79 49.36
C LEU A 568 -21.08 -5.56 49.69
N ALA A 569 -22.25 -5.08 49.26
CA ALA A 569 -23.53 -5.73 49.51
C ALA A 569 -23.62 -7.12 48.86
N ALA A 570 -23.01 -7.29 47.68
CA ALA A 570 -22.87 -8.58 46.99
C ALA A 570 -21.84 -9.53 47.64
N GLY A 571 -21.16 -9.07 48.70
CA GLY A 571 -20.05 -9.78 49.32
C GLY A 571 -20.42 -10.74 50.44
N SER A 572 -19.45 -10.92 51.34
CA SER A 572 -19.59 -11.75 52.54
C SER A 572 -20.55 -11.10 53.54
N GLU A 573 -20.93 -11.83 54.60
CA GLU A 573 -21.76 -11.24 55.66
C GLU A 573 -21.06 -10.07 56.37
N GLN A 574 -19.73 -10.11 56.48
CA GLN A 574 -18.95 -9.00 57.03
C GLN A 574 -18.98 -7.76 56.14
N ASP A 575 -18.96 -7.94 54.82
CA ASP A 575 -19.09 -6.84 53.86
C ASP A 575 -20.49 -6.21 53.97
N ARG A 576 -21.55 -7.04 54.02
CA ARG A 576 -22.93 -6.59 54.24
C ARG A 576 -23.11 -5.85 55.56
N GLU A 577 -22.47 -6.31 56.63
CA GLU A 577 -22.53 -5.64 57.92
C GLU A 577 -21.88 -4.25 57.88
N THR A 578 -20.79 -4.09 57.11
CA THR A 578 -20.20 -2.78 56.86
C THR A 578 -21.20 -1.85 56.18
N VAL A 579 -21.94 -2.33 55.18
CA VAL A 579 -23.00 -1.54 54.50
C VAL A 579 -24.14 -1.20 55.46
N ARG A 580 -24.60 -2.15 56.30
CA ARG A 580 -25.63 -1.88 57.33
C ARG A 580 -25.19 -0.80 58.31
N MET A 581 -23.94 -0.86 58.76
CA MET A 581 -23.39 0.13 59.66
C MET A 581 -23.32 1.52 59.01
N ILE A 582 -22.90 1.61 57.75
CA ILE A 582 -22.95 2.88 56.98
C ILE A 582 -24.39 3.41 56.89
N ALA A 583 -25.37 2.53 56.66
CA ALA A 583 -26.79 2.88 56.51
C ALA A 583 -27.46 3.45 57.78
N VAL A 584 -26.91 3.21 58.97
CA VAL A 584 -27.53 3.60 60.25
C VAL A 584 -26.65 4.49 61.14
N ASP A 585 -25.34 4.62 60.86
CA ASP A 585 -24.43 5.46 61.64
C ASP A 585 -24.77 6.94 61.46
N VAL A 586 -25.03 7.63 62.57
CA VAL A 586 -25.39 9.07 62.60
C VAL A 586 -24.31 9.98 62.00
N ARG A 587 -23.07 9.49 61.86
CA ARG A 587 -21.96 10.22 61.24
C ARG A 587 -21.95 10.11 59.71
N THR A 588 -22.72 9.19 59.13
CA THR A 588 -22.86 9.08 57.68
C THR A 588 -23.79 10.17 57.16
N THR A 589 -23.44 10.80 56.03
CA THR A 589 -24.34 11.76 55.39
C THR A 589 -25.67 11.11 54.99
N PRO A 590 -26.81 11.82 55.06
CA PRO A 590 -28.10 11.25 54.70
C PRO A 590 -28.16 10.64 53.29
N ALA A 591 -27.46 11.25 52.33
CA ALA A 591 -27.36 10.76 50.97
C ALA A 591 -26.67 9.38 50.88
N ILE A 592 -25.51 9.22 51.52
CA ILE A 592 -24.79 7.93 51.52
C ILE A 592 -25.56 6.86 52.30
N ALA A 593 -26.19 7.22 53.42
CA ALA A 593 -27.02 6.30 54.20
C ALA A 593 -28.19 5.75 53.36
N ALA A 594 -28.86 6.61 52.58
CA ALA A 594 -29.93 6.20 51.68
C ALA A 594 -29.43 5.24 50.58
N LEU A 595 -28.27 5.51 49.97
CA LEU A 595 -27.65 4.62 48.98
C LEU A 595 -27.27 3.25 49.59
N ALA A 596 -26.79 3.23 50.85
CA ALA A 596 -26.44 1.99 51.54
C ALA A 596 -27.69 1.14 51.84
N GLN A 597 -28.81 1.76 52.23
CA GLN A 597 -30.09 1.07 52.38
C GLN A 597 -30.58 0.49 51.05
N ALA A 598 -30.47 1.26 49.96
CA ALA A 598 -30.82 0.80 48.63
C ALA A 598 -29.96 -0.41 48.19
N ALA A 599 -28.65 -0.37 48.42
CA ALA A 599 -27.75 -1.48 48.09
C ALA A 599 -28.07 -2.78 48.84
N LEU A 600 -28.52 -2.70 50.10
CA LEU A 600 -28.92 -3.86 50.91
C LEU A 600 -30.25 -4.50 50.46
N THR A 601 -31.08 -3.73 49.74
CA THR A 601 -32.43 -4.15 49.31
C THR A 601 -32.50 -4.54 47.84
N ALA A 602 -31.50 -4.13 47.04
CA ALA A 602 -31.31 -4.59 45.67
C ALA A 602 -30.97 -6.09 45.68
N LYS A 603 -31.92 -6.91 45.25
CA LYS A 603 -31.75 -8.36 45.05
C LYS A 603 -31.21 -8.68 43.67
#